data_AF-A0AAE9DQT7-F1
#
_entry.id   AF-A0AAE9DQT7-F1
#
_cell.length_a   1.000
_cell.length_b   1.000
_cell.length_c   1.000
_cell.angle_alpha   90.00
_cell.angle_beta   90.00
_cell.angle_gamma   90.00
#
_symmetry.space_group_name_H-M   'P 1'
#
loop_
_entity.id
_entity.type
_entity.pdbx_description
1 polymer ?
#
loop_
_entity_poly.entity_id
_entity_poly.type
_entity_poly.pdbx_seq_one_letter_code
_entity_poly.pdbx_strand_id
1 'polypeptide(L)' 'MENEFPEDFWKNLLKYLRFDQRASLSLHIPQIRSIEATVPLKLDYFRLEPLSLTIDTSILKLQTCKIFLQNTNL' A
#
# COMPACT_ATOMS: atom_id res chain seq x y z
N MET A 1 4.14 -5.79 -20.15
CA MET A 1 2.92 -6.55 -19.86
C MET A 1 1.78 -5.56 -19.94
N GLU A 2 0.88 -5.74 -20.91
CA GLU A 2 -0.35 -4.97 -20.99
C GLU A 2 -1.17 -5.26 -19.73
N ASN A 3 -1.73 -4.21 -19.11
CA ASN A 3 -2.65 -4.38 -17.99
C ASN A 3 -3.91 -5.06 -18.54
N GLU A 4 -4.10 -6.33 -18.18
CA GLU A 4 -5.27 -7.14 -18.57
C GLU A 4 -6.61 -6.53 -18.09
N PHE A 5 -6.55 -5.63 -17.10
CA PHE A 5 -7.70 -4.94 -16.55
C PHE A 5 -7.63 -3.41 -16.72
N PRO A 6 -8.77 -2.74 -17.02
CA PRO A 6 -8.84 -1.28 -17.08
C PRO A 6 -8.41 -0.61 -15.77
N GLU A 7 -7.91 0.62 -15.85
CA GLU A 7 -7.48 1.39 -14.68
C GLU A 7 -8.60 1.57 -13.64
N ASP A 8 -9.83 1.79 -14.08
CA ASP A 8 -11.00 1.96 -13.20
C ASP A 8 -11.33 0.71 -12.39
N PHE A 9 -11.03 -0.48 -12.91
CA PHE A 9 -11.18 -1.73 -12.17
C PHE A 9 -10.25 -1.73 -10.94
N TRP A 10 -8.97 -1.42 -11.16
CA TRP A 10 -7.99 -1.33 -10.08
C TRP A 10 -8.35 -0.23 -9.08
N LYS A 11 -8.79 0.94 -9.54
CA LYS A 11 -9.22 2.02 -8.65
C LYS A 11 -10.36 1.59 -7.73
N ASN A 12 -11.35 0.89 -8.28
CA ASN A 12 -12.48 0.40 -7.50
C ASN A 12 -12.08 -0.70 -6.53
N LEU A 13 -11.22 -1.63 -6.94
CA LEU A 13 -10.69 -2.66 -6.04
C LEU A 13 -9.93 -2.02 -4.86
N LEU A 14 -8.99 -1.11 -5.16
CA LEU A 14 -8.15 -0.46 -4.16
C LEU A 14 -9.00 0.26 -3.09
N LYS A 15 -10.10 0.94 -3.47
CA LYS A 15 -11.00 1.62 -2.51
C LYS A 15 -11.51 0.73 -1.37
N TYR A 16 -11.63 -0.59 -1.60
CA TYR A 16 -12.15 -1.53 -0.61
C TYR A 16 -11.05 -2.35 0.07
N LEU A 17 -9.80 -2.27 -0.40
CA LEU A 17 -8.68 -2.98 0.20
C LEU A 17 -8.07 -2.19 1.35
N ARG A 18 -7.77 -2.92 2.43
CA ARG A 18 -6.99 -2.42 3.57
C ARG A 18 -5.52 -2.25 3.21
N PHE A 19 -4.78 -1.55 4.07
CA PHE A 19 -3.35 -1.29 3.87
C PHE A 19 -2.51 -2.56 3.64
N ASP A 20 -2.70 -3.61 4.46
CA ASP A 20 -1.98 -4.87 4.33
C ASP A 20 -2.19 -5.55 2.98
N GLN A 21 -3.43 -5.56 2.52
CA GLN A 21 -3.81 -6.14 1.24
C GLN A 21 -3.24 -5.34 0.08
N ARG A 22 -3.32 -4.00 0.13
CA ARG A 22 -2.70 -3.12 -0.87
C ARG A 22 -1.18 -3.31 -0.91
N ALA A 23 -0.53 -3.34 0.25
CA ALA A 23 0.91 -3.55 0.36
C ALA A 23 1.36 -4.89 -0.25
N SER A 24 0.61 -5.97 -0.01
CA SER A 24 0.85 -7.27 -0.63
C SER A 24 0.64 -7.22 -2.15
N LEU A 25 -0.44 -6.58 -2.61
CA LEU A 25 -0.76 -6.47 -4.03
C LEU A 25 0.32 -5.67 -4.78
N SER A 26 0.81 -4.58 -4.19
CA SER A 26 1.89 -3.75 -4.74
C SER A 26 3.28 -4.41 -4.73
N LEU A 27 3.46 -5.45 -3.92
CA LEU A 27 4.67 -6.28 -3.94
C LEU A 27 4.63 -7.27 -5.12
N HIS A 28 3.48 -7.89 -5.37
CA HIS A 28 3.32 -8.90 -6.42
C HIS A 28 3.01 -8.32 -7.80
N ILE A 29 2.38 -7.15 -7.84
CA ILE A 29 1.91 -6.48 -9.07
C ILE A 29 2.43 -5.03 -9.07
N PRO A 30 3.73 -4.77 -9.33
CA PRO A 30 4.30 -3.43 -9.18
C PRO A 30 3.67 -2.36 -10.09
N GLN A 31 3.05 -2.77 -11.20
CA GLN A 31 2.38 -1.88 -12.15
C GLN A 31 1.16 -1.15 -11.58
N ILE A 32 0.57 -1.62 -10.47
CA ILE A 32 -0.56 -0.93 -9.82
C ILE A 32 -0.12 0.24 -8.94
N ARG A 33 1.18 0.40 -8.65
CA ARG A 33 1.71 1.49 -7.79
C ARG A 33 1.37 2.88 -8.31
N SER A 34 1.36 3.05 -9.64
CA SER A 34 0.96 4.32 -10.27
C SER A 34 -0.52 4.62 -10.02
N ILE A 35 -1.37 3.60 -10.00
CA ILE A 35 -2.80 3.71 -9.72
C ILE A 35 -3.04 3.93 -8.22
N GLU A 36 -2.28 3.26 -7.35
CA GLU A 36 -2.36 3.45 -5.89
C GLU A 36 -2.14 4.90 -5.47
N ALA A 37 -1.21 5.61 -6.11
CA ALA A 37 -0.96 7.03 -5.85
C ALA A 37 -2.21 7.91 -6.13
N THR A 38 -3.14 7.45 -6.96
CA THR A 38 -4.38 8.17 -7.29
C THR A 38 -5.57 7.80 -6.40
N VAL A 39 -5.46 6.74 -5.59
CA VAL A 39 -6.56 6.22 -4.76
C VAL A 39 -6.23 6.41 -3.28
N PRO A 40 -6.89 7.35 -2.58
CA PRO A 40 -6.65 7.57 -1.17
C PRO A 40 -6.75 6.28 -0.36
N LEU A 41 -5.79 6.10 0.54
CA LEU A 41 -5.82 5.05 1.54
C LEU A 41 -6.54 5.58 2.78
N LYS A 42 -7.64 4.94 3.15
CA LYS A 42 -8.32 5.25 4.41
C LYS A 42 -7.60 4.49 5.52
N LEU A 43 -7.04 5.24 6.46
CA LEU A 43 -6.41 4.71 7.66
C LEU A 43 -7.33 5.02 8.85
N ASP A 44 -7.69 3.99 9.60
CA ASP A 44 -8.45 4.13 10.84
C ASP A 44 -7.50 4.35 12.02
N TYR A 45 -6.27 3.81 11.94
CA TYR A 45 -5.25 3.99 12.97
C TYR A 45 -3.84 4.10 12.37
N PHE A 46 -3.06 5.08 12.84
CA PHE A 46 -1.67 5.26 12.44
C PHE A 46 -0.82 5.60 13.66
N ARG A 47 0.20 4.79 13.94
CA ARG A 47 1.16 5.02 15.02
C ARG A 47 2.57 4.68 14.57
N LEU A 48 3.44 5.69 14.62
CA LEU A 48 4.87 5.53 14.38
C LEU A 48 5.59 5.46 15.73
N GLU A 49 6.37 4.40 15.93
CA GLU A 49 7.25 4.19 17.08
C GLU A 49 8.70 4.04 16.60
N PRO A 50 9.71 4.19 17.49
CA PRO A 50 11.12 4.17 17.09
C PRO A 50 11.56 2.96 16.26
N LEU A 51 10.90 1.81 16.41
CA LEU A 51 11.22 0.57 15.68
C LEU A 51 9.98 -0.13 15.07
N SER A 52 8.83 0.54 15.08
CA SER A 52 7.59 -0.04 14.56
C SER A 52 6.73 1.01 13.87
N LEU A 53 6.00 0.58 12.86
CA LEU A 53 4.96 1.35 12.21
C LEU A 53 3.68 0.51 12.30
N THR A 54 2.70 1.00 13.04
CA THR A 54 1.39 0.37 13.15
C THR A 54 0.40 1.13 12.28
N ILE A 55 -0.20 0.41 11.34
CA ILE A 55 -1.24 0.92 10.44
C ILE A 55 -2.45 -0.02 10.58
N ASP A 56 -3.56 0.52 11.06
CA ASP A 56 -4.77 -0.22 11.39
C ASP A 56 -4.46 -1.43 12.28
N THR A 57 -4.62 -2.64 11.74
CA THR A 57 -4.35 -3.91 12.42
C THR A 57 -2.94 -4.45 12.15
N SER A 58 -2.14 -3.76 11.35
CA SER A 58 -0.87 -4.25 10.81
C SER A 58 0.31 -3.57 11.48
N ILE A 59 1.24 -4.37 12.03
CA ILE A 59 2.47 -3.86 12.65
C ILE A 59 3.66 -4.23 11.75
N LEU A 60 4.29 -3.20 11.18
CA LEU A 60 5.53 -3.30 10.43
C LEU A 60 6.69 -3.01 11.37
N LYS A 61 7.66 -3.92 11.48
CA LYS A 61 8.87 -3.71 12.31
C LYS A 61 10.01 -3.15 11.45
N LEU A 62 10.76 -2.19 11.96
CA LEU A 62 11.77 -1.43 11.22
C LEU A 62 12.99 -2.23 10.73
N GLN A 63 13.17 -3.47 11.18
CA GLN A 63 14.09 -4.41 10.52
C GLN A 63 13.68 -4.71 9.06
N THR A 64 12.42 -4.48 8.71
CA THR A 64 11.81 -4.74 7.38
C THR A 64 11.38 -3.45 6.66
N CYS A 65 11.30 -2.31 7.36
CA CYS A 65 10.78 -1.04 6.81
C CYS A 65 11.69 -0.32 5.81
N LYS A 66 12.94 -0.76 5.61
CA LYS A 66 13.87 -0.11 4.67
C LYS A 66 13.38 -0.16 3.21
N ILE A 67 12.51 -1.10 2.87
CA ILE A 67 12.04 -1.34 1.49
C ILE A 67 10.78 -0.52 1.14
N PHE A 68 9.90 -0.23 2.10
CA PHE A 68 8.60 0.40 1.82
C PHE A 68 8.68 1.92 1.74
N LEU A 69 9.40 2.58 2.65
CA LEU A 69 9.47 4.05 2.70
C LEU A 69 10.36 4.67 1.60
N GLN A 70 11.21 3.90 0.93
CA GLN A 70 12.00 4.38 -0.20
C GLN A 70 11.22 4.39 -1.53
N ASN A 71 10.05 3.73 -1.58
CA ASN A 71 9.27 3.57 -2.81
C ASN A 71 7.98 4.41 -2.83
N THR A 72 7.60 5.00 -1.72
CA THR A 72 6.52 5.99 -1.64
C THR A 72 7.13 7.31 -1.20
N ASN A 73 7.36 8.22 -2.15
CA ASN A 73 7.62 9.62 -1.86
C ASN A 73 6.40 10.16 -1.09
N LEU A 74 6.55 10.31 0.22
CA LEU A 74 5.73 11.19 1.05
C LEU A 74 6.07 12.66 0.71
#